data_AF-A0A0R3S4G9-F1
#
_entry.id   AF-A0A0R3S4G9-F1
#
_cell.length_a   1.000
_cell.length_b   1.000
_cell.length_c   1.000
_cell.angle_alpha   90.00
_cell.angle_beta   90.00
_cell.angle_gamma   90.00
#
_symmetry.space_group_name_H-M   'P 1'
#
loop_
_entity.id
_entity.type
_entity.pdbx_description
1 polymer ?
#
loop_
_entity_poly.entity_id
_entity_poly.type
_entity_poly.pdbx_seq_one_letter_code
_entity_poly.pdbx_strand_id
1 'polypeptide(L)'
;MEKYVKLQLHPFIPDEIGNQDELFRRTMRYVEQCLLCGCPGNNLTQLLARHTLQKEEVNFRKLSYHNNDQPTLDDTKRHIIRQLITLEKAKRVTAINNYQNIVTAIAKDINRENNYRKSRQFQLMTVRKLISHLEKTRLDYRKRLEQYMDYLKKFDD
;
A
#
# COMPACT_ATOMS: atom_id res chain seq x y z
N MET A 1 -11.35 8.40 35.71
CA MET A 1 -12.29 8.14 34.61
C MET A 1 -11.58 8.43 33.30
N GLU A 2 -11.08 7.40 32.60
CA GLU A 2 -10.43 7.57 31.30
C GLU A 2 -11.48 7.89 30.23
N LYS A 3 -11.37 9.08 29.63
CA LYS A 3 -12.21 9.46 28.48
C LYS A 3 -11.65 8.81 27.22
N TYR A 4 -12.24 7.72 26.79
CA TYR A 4 -11.96 7.15 25.47
C TYR A 4 -12.63 8.01 24.39
N VAL A 5 -11.83 8.62 23.51
CA VAL A 5 -12.33 9.27 22.30
C VAL A 5 -12.67 8.17 21.29
N LYS A 6 -13.95 7.87 21.14
CA LYS A 6 -14.44 7.00 20.07
C LYS A 6 -14.26 7.73 18.73
N LEU A 7 -13.30 7.29 17.92
CA LEU A 7 -13.20 7.68 16.52
C LEU A 7 -14.43 7.14 15.79
N GLN A 8 -15.41 8.02 15.54
CA GLN A 8 -16.54 7.68 14.68
C GLN A 8 -16.05 7.73 13.24
N LEU A 9 -15.74 6.56 12.68
CA LEU A 9 -15.58 6.42 11.24
C LEU A 9 -16.96 6.64 10.62
N HIS A 10 -17.14 7.76 9.93
CA HIS A 10 -18.34 7.96 9.14
C HIS A 10 -18.48 6.82 8.12
N PRO A 11 -19.68 6.21 8.01
CA PRO A 11 -19.93 5.22 6.99
C PRO A 11 -19.65 5.85 5.61
N PHE A 12 -18.82 5.16 4.83
CA PHE A 12 -18.51 5.52 3.47
C PHE A 12 -19.81 5.46 2.65
N ILE A 13 -20.34 6.62 2.28
CA ILE A 13 -21.44 6.74 1.32
C ILE A 13 -20.79 6.58 -0.06
N PRO A 14 -21.12 5.54 -0.84
CA PRO A 14 -20.64 5.45 -2.21
C PRO A 14 -21.43 6.46 -3.04
N ASP A 15 -20.83 7.61 -3.32
CA ASP A 15 -21.32 8.51 -4.36
C ASP A 15 -21.35 7.74 -5.70
N GLU A 16 -22.35 7.95 -6.56
CA GLU A 16 -22.44 7.28 -7.87
C GLU A 16 -21.24 7.57 -8.81
N ILE A 17 -20.46 8.62 -8.51
CA ILE A 17 -19.13 8.91 -9.08
C ILE A 17 -18.14 7.76 -8.81
N GLY A 18 -18.36 7.02 -7.72
CA GLY A 18 -17.58 5.89 -7.25
C GLY A 18 -17.50 4.74 -8.24
N ASN A 19 -18.47 4.55 -9.14
CA ASN A 19 -18.40 3.46 -10.11
C ASN A 19 -17.23 3.64 -11.10
N GLN A 20 -16.97 4.86 -11.58
CA GLN A 20 -15.86 5.12 -12.52
C GLN A 20 -14.50 5.10 -11.83
N ASP A 21 -14.41 5.65 -10.62
CA ASP A 21 -13.15 5.66 -9.85
C ASP A 21 -12.79 4.27 -9.33
N GLU A 22 -13.79 3.46 -8.97
CA GLU A 22 -13.61 2.05 -8.62
C GLU A 22 -13.23 1.22 -9.83
N LEU A 23 -13.88 1.42 -10.98
CA LEU A 23 -13.47 0.82 -12.25
C LEU A 23 -12.02 1.18 -12.58
N PHE A 24 -11.63 2.44 -12.45
CA PHE A 24 -10.26 2.90 -12.68
C PHE A 24 -9.26 2.20 -11.75
N ARG A 25 -9.55 2.11 -10.44
CA ARG A 25 -8.71 1.39 -9.47
C ARG A 25 -8.62 -0.10 -9.79
N ARG A 26 -9.71 -0.72 -10.23
CA ARG A 26 -9.74 -2.13 -10.62
C ARG A 26 -8.89 -2.37 -11.88
N THR A 27 -9.01 -1.50 -12.89
CA THR A 27 -8.17 -1.53 -14.08
C THR A 27 -6.69 -1.36 -13.72
N MET A 28 -6.36 -0.42 -12.82
CA MET A 28 -4.99 -0.26 -12.32
C MET A 28 -4.45 -1.56 -11.73
N ARG A 29 -5.20 -2.25 -10.87
CA ARG A 29 -4.77 -3.53 -10.28
C ARG A 29 -4.49 -4.60 -11.33
N TYR A 30 -5.33 -4.69 -12.37
CA TYR A 30 -5.09 -5.63 -13.46
C TYR A 30 -3.83 -5.26 -14.26
N VAL A 31 -3.59 -3.97 -14.49
CA VAL A 31 -2.36 -3.49 -15.14
C VAL A 31 -1.13 -3.78 -14.29
N GLU A 32 -1.19 -3.54 -12.97
CA GLU A 32 -0.12 -3.89 -12.03
C GLU A 32 0.20 -5.38 -12.06
N GLN A 33 -0.83 -6.24 -12.08
CA GLN A 33 -0.64 -7.68 -12.24
C GLN A 33 0.09 -8.01 -13.54
N CYS A 34 -0.29 -7.42 -14.68
CA CYS A 34 0.41 -7.63 -15.95
C CYS A 34 1.87 -7.14 -15.90
N LEU A 35 2.16 -6.03 -15.24
CA LEU A 35 3.52 -5.52 -15.06
C LEU A 35 4.36 -6.49 -14.21
N LEU A 36 3.80 -7.01 -13.11
CA LEU A 36 4.47 -7.98 -12.24
C LEU A 36 4.72 -9.33 -12.92
N CYS A 37 3.95 -9.68 -13.95
CA CYS A 37 4.17 -10.89 -14.75
C CYS A 37 5.41 -10.80 -15.66
N GLY A 38 5.96 -9.60 -15.83
CA GLY A 38 7.12 -9.33 -16.69
C GLY A 38 6.76 -9.10 -18.16
N CYS A 39 5.53 -8.69 -18.47
CA CYS A 39 5.14 -8.39 -19.84
C CYS A 39 5.97 -7.21 -20.42
N PRO A 40 6.65 -7.37 -21.56
CA PRO A 40 7.53 -6.34 -22.11
C PRO A 40 6.75 -5.29 -22.90
N GLY A 41 6.97 -4.01 -22.58
CA GLY A 41 6.46 -2.88 -23.35
C GLY A 41 6.86 -1.54 -22.75
N ASN A 42 7.10 -0.53 -23.59
CA ASN A 42 7.42 0.82 -23.12
C ASN A 42 6.14 1.59 -22.76
N ASN A 43 5.02 1.24 -23.39
CA ASN A 43 3.72 1.88 -23.22
C ASN A 43 2.64 0.82 -22.95
N LEU A 44 1.52 1.23 -22.31
CA LEU A 44 0.42 0.32 -21.98
C LEU A 44 -0.22 -0.30 -23.24
N THR A 45 -0.33 0.48 -24.32
CA THR A 45 -0.82 0.00 -25.62
C THR A 45 0.05 -1.13 -26.20
N GLN A 46 1.37 -0.98 -26.14
CA GLN A 46 2.32 -1.99 -26.61
C GLN A 46 2.30 -3.25 -25.75
N LEU A 47 2.15 -3.08 -24.42
CA LEU A 47 2.05 -4.19 -23.48
C LEU A 47 0.79 -5.05 -23.73
N LEU A 48 -0.34 -4.38 -23.98
CA LEU A 48 -1.64 -5.05 -24.19
C LEU A 48 -1.77 -5.68 -25.59
N ALA A 49 -1.11 -5.12 -26.61
CA ALA A 49 -1.18 -5.63 -27.98
C ALA A 49 -0.33 -6.90 -28.22
N ARG A 50 0.63 -7.19 -27.35
CA ARG A 50 1.52 -8.35 -27.50
C ARG A 50 0.90 -9.64 -26.98
N HIS A 51 1.11 -10.71 -27.75
CA HIS A 51 0.77 -12.07 -27.34
C HIS A 51 1.46 -12.44 -26.02
N THR A 52 0.78 -13.19 -25.18
CA THR A 52 1.30 -13.66 -23.89
C THR A 52 2.28 -14.81 -24.09
N LEU A 53 3.47 -14.70 -23.50
CA LEU A 53 4.43 -15.80 -23.48
C LEU A 53 4.09 -16.79 -22.37
N GLN A 54 4.41 -18.08 -22.57
CA GLN A 54 4.15 -19.13 -21.57
C GLN A 54 4.83 -18.86 -20.22
N LYS A 55 5.99 -18.20 -20.21
CA LYS A 55 6.68 -17.78 -18.99
C LYS A 55 5.88 -16.73 -18.20
N GLU A 56 5.25 -15.78 -18.90
CA GLU A 56 4.44 -14.73 -18.29
C GLU A 56 3.15 -15.31 -17.70
N GLU A 57 2.54 -16.27 -18.40
CA GLU A 57 1.35 -17.00 -17.93
C GLU A 57 1.65 -17.78 -16.64
N VAL A 58 2.81 -18.45 -16.55
CA VAL A 58 3.24 -19.14 -15.33
C VAL A 58 3.44 -18.14 -14.17
N ASN A 59 4.00 -16.97 -14.45
CA ASN A 59 4.16 -15.92 -13.43
C ASN A 59 2.80 -15.35 -12.98
N PHE A 60 1.88 -15.15 -13.91
CA PHE A 60 0.52 -14.70 -13.62
C PHE A 60 -0.21 -15.68 -12.68
N ARG A 61 -0.11 -16.99 -12.94
CA ARG A 61 -0.67 -18.02 -12.06
C ARG A 61 -0.05 -18.03 -10.67
N LYS A 62 1.24 -17.69 -10.53
CA LYS A 62 1.91 -17.59 -9.22
C LYS A 62 1.48 -16.36 -8.41
N LEU A 63 1.13 -15.27 -9.09
CA LEU A 63 0.67 -14.03 -8.44
C LEU A 63 -0.77 -14.14 -7.93
N SER A 64 -1.60 -14.97 -8.57
CA SER A 64 -2.98 -15.22 -8.16
C SER A 64 -3.03 -16.35 -7.13
N TYR A 65 -3.21 -16.01 -5.86
CA TYR A 65 -3.30 -17.00 -4.76
C TYR A 65 -4.63 -17.81 -4.73
N HIS A 66 -5.39 -17.91 -5.82
CA HIS A 66 -6.67 -18.63 -5.80
C HIS A 66 -7.14 -19.22 -7.15
N ASN A 67 -7.53 -20.51 -7.07
CA ASN A 67 -8.41 -21.33 -7.91
C ASN A 67 -8.07 -21.55 -9.40
N ASN A 68 -8.38 -22.76 -9.88
CA ASN A 68 -8.14 -23.24 -11.25
C ASN A 68 -9.01 -22.57 -12.34
N ASP A 69 -10.04 -21.81 -11.96
CA ASP A 69 -10.99 -21.16 -12.89
C ASP A 69 -10.62 -19.70 -13.24
N GLN A 70 -9.36 -19.31 -13.01
CA GLN A 70 -8.93 -17.94 -13.31
C GLN A 70 -8.81 -17.68 -14.82
N PRO A 71 -9.16 -16.47 -15.28
CA PRO A 71 -8.94 -16.05 -16.66
C PRO A 71 -7.44 -16.12 -17.00
N THR A 72 -7.12 -16.45 -18.25
CA THR A 72 -5.73 -16.43 -18.71
C THR A 72 -5.17 -15.01 -18.71
N LEU A 73 -3.84 -14.85 -18.80
CA LEU A 73 -3.23 -13.53 -18.92
C LEU A 73 -3.79 -12.77 -20.14
N ASP A 74 -4.08 -13.47 -21.24
CA ASP A 74 -4.66 -12.87 -22.44
C ASP A 74 -6.11 -12.42 -22.23
N ASP A 75 -6.91 -13.21 -21.50
CA ASP A 75 -8.26 -12.79 -21.06
C ASP A 75 -8.21 -11.52 -20.22
N THR A 76 -7.22 -11.43 -19.33
CA THR A 76 -7.00 -10.26 -18.49
C THR A 76 -6.60 -9.04 -19.32
N LYS A 77 -5.71 -9.19 -20.31
CA LYS A 77 -5.35 -8.12 -21.26
C LYS A 77 -6.57 -7.65 -22.05
N ARG A 78 -7.39 -8.57 -22.57
CA ARG A 78 -8.64 -8.25 -23.27
C ARG A 78 -9.63 -7.53 -22.35
N HIS A 79 -9.72 -7.94 -21.08
CA HIS A 79 -10.55 -7.27 -20.10
C HIS A 79 -10.08 -5.82 -19.84
N ILE A 80 -8.78 -5.60 -19.68
CA ILE A 80 -8.19 -4.27 -19.53
C ILE A 80 -8.56 -3.39 -20.74
N ILE A 81 -8.40 -3.89 -21.97
CA ILE A 81 -8.75 -3.13 -23.19
C ILE A 81 -10.22 -2.68 -23.17
N ARG A 82 -11.17 -3.56 -22.79
CA ARG A 82 -12.60 -3.20 -22.68
C ARG A 82 -12.85 -2.13 -21.62
N GLN A 83 -12.17 -2.22 -20.48
CA GLN A 83 -12.28 -1.22 -19.43
C GLN A 83 -11.69 0.13 -19.85
N LEU A 84 -10.55 0.13 -20.57
CA LEU A 84 -9.93 1.34 -21.11
C LEU A 84 -10.86 2.09 -22.06
N ILE A 85 -11.54 1.38 -22.96
CA ILE A 85 -12.55 1.97 -23.86
C ILE A 85 -13.68 2.63 -23.06
N THR A 86 -14.11 2.00 -21.96
CA THR A 86 -15.17 2.53 -21.09
C THR A 86 -14.72 3.78 -20.34
N LEU A 87 -13.49 3.76 -19.81
CA LEU A 87 -12.86 4.89 -19.12
C LEU A 87 -12.53 6.06 -20.06
N GLU A 88 -12.24 5.77 -21.33
CA GLU A 88 -12.02 6.77 -22.37
C GLU A 88 -13.32 7.49 -22.76
N LYS A 89 -14.44 6.76 -22.90
CA LYS A 89 -15.76 7.38 -23.07
C LYS A 89 -16.13 8.31 -21.91
N ALA A 90 -15.70 7.96 -20.70
CA ALA A 90 -15.85 8.77 -19.50
C ALA A 90 -14.83 9.93 -19.38
N LYS A 91 -13.94 10.12 -20.38
CA LYS A 91 -12.85 11.12 -20.40
C LYS A 91 -11.88 11.04 -19.21
N ARG A 92 -11.79 9.89 -18.53
CA ARG A 92 -10.85 9.68 -17.41
C ARG A 92 -9.45 9.29 -17.89
N VAL A 93 -9.37 8.64 -19.04
CA VAL A 93 -8.12 8.21 -19.68
C VAL A 93 -8.19 8.50 -21.17
N THR A 94 -7.05 8.62 -21.84
CA THR A 94 -6.97 9.00 -23.25
C THR A 94 -6.08 8.03 -24.01
N ALA A 95 -6.54 7.49 -25.14
CA ALA A 95 -5.70 6.63 -25.97
C ALA A 95 -4.55 7.41 -26.64
N ILE A 96 -4.76 8.70 -26.94
CA ILE A 96 -3.76 9.59 -27.56
C ILE A 96 -2.45 9.63 -26.76
N ASN A 97 -2.55 9.61 -25.42
CA ASN A 97 -1.37 9.60 -24.55
C ASN A 97 -0.92 8.20 -24.14
N ASN A 98 -1.33 7.16 -24.88
CA ASN A 98 -1.06 5.75 -24.56
C ASN A 98 -1.48 5.35 -23.14
N TYR A 99 -2.55 5.95 -22.62
CA TYR A 99 -3.08 5.71 -21.27
C TYR A 99 -2.08 6.05 -20.13
N GLN A 100 -1.24 7.07 -20.34
CA GLN A 100 -0.22 7.52 -19.37
C GLN A 100 -0.80 7.88 -17.99
N ASN A 101 -2.09 8.25 -17.91
CA ASN A 101 -2.77 8.55 -16.65
C ASN A 101 -2.74 7.35 -15.69
N ILE A 102 -2.90 6.12 -16.21
CA ILE A 102 -2.88 4.89 -15.40
C ILE A 102 -1.47 4.64 -14.87
N VAL A 103 -0.46 4.74 -15.74
CA VAL A 103 0.94 4.56 -15.36
C VAL A 103 1.35 5.58 -14.30
N THR A 104 0.91 6.84 -14.48
CA THR A 104 1.17 7.92 -13.53
C THR A 104 0.46 7.68 -12.19
N ALA A 105 -0.76 7.15 -12.20
CA ALA A 105 -1.49 6.79 -10.98
C ALA A 105 -0.79 5.66 -10.22
N ILE A 106 -0.35 4.60 -10.92
CA ILE A 106 0.42 3.51 -10.33
C ILE A 106 1.74 4.04 -9.73
N ALA A 107 2.46 4.90 -10.45
CA ALA A 107 3.68 5.51 -9.94
C ALA A 107 3.44 6.36 -8.67
N LYS A 108 2.33 7.10 -8.62
CA LYS A 108 1.93 7.86 -7.42
C LYS A 108 1.63 6.92 -6.24
N ASP A 109 0.95 5.80 -6.47
CA ASP A 109 0.64 4.83 -5.41
C ASP A 109 1.90 4.16 -4.87
N ILE A 110 2.84 3.77 -5.74
CA ILE A 110 4.15 3.24 -5.33
C ILE A 110 4.91 4.26 -4.49
N ASN A 111 4.96 5.52 -4.92
CA ASN A 111 5.65 6.58 -4.19
C ASN A 111 4.99 6.87 -2.84
N ARG A 112 3.65 6.87 -2.80
CA ARG A 112 2.89 7.06 -1.56
C ARG A 112 3.17 5.94 -0.57
N GLU A 113 3.16 4.69 -1.02
CA GLU A 113 3.45 3.52 -0.20
C GLU A 113 4.90 3.55 0.31
N ASN A 114 5.87 3.89 -0.55
CA ASN A 114 7.27 4.04 -0.15
C ASN A 114 7.47 5.15 0.90
N ASN A 115 6.83 6.31 0.70
CA ASN A 115 6.89 7.41 1.66
C ASN A 115 6.24 7.03 3.00
N TYR A 116 5.11 6.30 2.96
CA TYR A 116 4.48 5.77 4.15
C TYR A 116 5.41 4.81 4.91
N ARG A 117 6.05 3.86 4.21
CA ARG A 117 7.02 2.93 4.81
C ARG A 117 8.19 3.65 5.46
N LYS A 118 8.76 4.65 4.79
CA LYS A 118 9.86 5.48 5.34
C LYS A 118 9.41 6.23 6.59
N SER A 119 8.26 6.90 6.53
CA SER A 119 7.71 7.64 7.68
C SER A 119 7.44 6.70 8.85
N ARG A 120 6.86 5.53 8.59
CA ARG A 120 6.57 4.52 9.61
C ARG A 120 7.84 3.98 10.26
N GLN A 121 8.88 3.71 9.47
CA GLN A 121 10.18 3.28 9.98
C GLN A 121 10.82 4.34 10.88
N PHE A 122 10.76 5.61 10.49
CA PHE A 122 11.26 6.72 11.30
C PHE A 122 10.49 6.84 12.63
N GLN A 123 9.17 6.79 12.59
CA GLN A 123 8.34 6.80 13.81
C GLN A 123 8.69 5.64 14.74
N LEU A 124 8.84 4.43 14.20
CA LEU A 124 9.19 3.25 14.99
C LEU A 124 10.56 3.40 15.65
N MET A 125 11.55 3.95 14.94
CA MET A 125 12.88 4.22 15.49
C MET A 125 12.82 5.26 16.63
N THR A 126 12.06 6.34 16.44
CA THR A 126 11.85 7.36 17.47
C THR A 126 11.20 6.78 18.72
N VAL A 127 10.15 5.97 18.56
CA VAL A 127 9.48 5.31 19.69
C VAL A 127 10.43 4.38 20.42
N ARG A 128 11.20 3.55 19.71
CA ARG A 128 12.20 2.66 20.32
C ARG A 128 13.26 3.43 21.10
N LYS A 129 13.77 4.54 20.53
CA LYS A 129 14.74 5.41 21.20
C LYS A 129 14.16 6.02 22.48
N LEU A 130 12.89 6.47 22.43
CA LEU A 130 12.20 7.02 23.59
C LEU A 130 12.02 5.97 24.69
N ILE A 131 11.62 4.74 24.34
CA ILE A 131 11.49 3.63 25.29
C ILE A 131 12.83 3.38 26.00
N SER A 132 13.92 3.24 25.25
CA SER A 132 15.24 3.01 25.86
C SER A 132 15.70 4.17 26.75
N HIS A 133 15.37 5.41 26.38
CA HIS A 133 15.65 6.58 27.22
C HIS A 133 14.87 6.52 28.53
N LEU A 134 13.56 6.27 28.47
CA LEU A 134 12.69 6.17 29.65
C LEU A 134 13.11 5.01 30.57
N GLU A 135 13.51 3.87 30.01
CA GLU A 135 14.03 2.74 30.79
C GLU A 135 15.30 3.10 31.55
N LYS A 136 16.23 3.82 30.89
CA LYS A 136 17.45 4.31 31.54
C LYS A 136 17.12 5.29 32.66
N THR A 137 16.27 6.27 32.40
CA THR A 137 15.82 7.24 33.39
C THR A 137 15.14 6.56 34.58
N ARG A 138 14.27 5.57 34.33
CA ARG A 138 13.63 4.76 35.38
C ARG A 138 14.67 4.04 36.25
N LEU A 139 15.68 3.43 35.63
CA LEU A 139 16.76 2.75 36.36
C LEU A 139 17.56 3.72 37.24
N ASP A 140 17.87 4.91 36.71
CA ASP A 140 18.60 5.95 37.45
C ASP A 140 17.80 6.44 38.66
N TYR A 141 16.50 6.71 38.51
CA TYR A 141 15.63 7.07 39.63
C TYR A 141 15.52 5.95 40.67
N ARG A 142 15.44 4.69 40.24
CA ARG A 142 15.40 3.55 41.16
C ARG A 142 16.68 3.48 42.00
N LYS A 143 17.86 3.64 41.39
CA LYS A 143 19.14 3.68 42.10
C LYS A 143 19.21 4.82 43.11
N ARG A 144 18.70 6.01 42.75
CA ARG A 144 18.65 7.15 43.68
C ARG A 144 17.74 6.87 44.86
N LEU A 145 16.56 6.26 44.63
CA LEU A 145 15.65 5.85 45.70
C LEU A 145 16.31 4.86 46.65
N GLU A 146 16.99 3.83 46.11
CA GLU A 146 17.75 2.86 46.91
C GLU A 146 18.80 3.56 47.78
N GLN A 147 19.57 4.50 47.20
CA GLN A 147 20.55 5.30 47.96
C GLN A 147 19.88 6.11 49.08
N TYR A 148 18.77 6.80 48.81
CA TYR A 148 18.05 7.56 49.84
C TYR A 148 17.52 6.66 50.96
N MET A 149 16.99 5.48 50.62
CA MET A 149 16.55 4.51 51.62
C MET A 149 17.72 4.02 52.50
N ASP A 150 18.88 3.76 51.91
CA ASP A 150 20.08 3.36 52.65
C ASP A 150 20.59 4.49 53.57
N TYR A 151 20.51 5.74 53.13
CA TYR A 151 20.81 6.89 53.98
C TYR A 151 19.83 6.98 55.16
N LEU A 152 18.52 6.90 54.92
CA LEU A 152 17.51 6.98 55.97
C LEU A 152 17.67 5.87 57.02
N LYS A 153 17.92 4.63 56.59
CA LYS A 153 18.20 3.52 57.53
C LYS A 153 19.39 3.78 58.43
N LYS A 154 20.44 4.45 57.94
CA LYS A 154 21.61 4.81 58.75
C LYS A 154 21.33 5.90 59.79
N PHE A 155 20.21 6.61 59.69
CA PHE A 155 19.79 7.64 60.66
C PHE A 155 18.74 7.13 61.65
N ASP A 156 18.14 5.97 61.41
CA ASP A 156 17.17 5.32 62.31
C ASP A 156 17.81 4.29 63.28
N ASP A 157 19.10 3.98 63.11
CA ASP A 157 19.97 3.23 64.06
C ASP A 157 20.77 4.19 64.96
#